data_AF-A0A4S2GWT8-F1
#
_entry.id   AF-A0A4S2GWT8-F1
#
_cell.length_a   1.000
_cell.length_b   1.000
_cell.length_c   1.000
_cell.angle_alpha   90.00
_cell.angle_beta   90.00
_cell.angle_gamma   90.00
#
_symmetry.space_group_name_H-M   'P 1'
#
loop_
_entity.id
_entity.type
_entity.pdbx_description
1 polymer ?
#
loop_
_entity_poly.entity_id
_entity_poly.type
_entity_poly.pdbx_seq_one_letter_code
_entity_poly.pdbx_strand_id
1 'polypeptide(L)' 'MKHTDRKKRVCPRCGQAYRGRPAVSREDGRTSICPDCGTRQALESIGVDEKEQDAILAAIHRCAEGGSEG' A
#
# COMPACT_ATOMS: atom_id res chain seq x y z
N MET A 1 -20.30 14.91 -13.40
CA MET A 1 -20.01 14.38 -12.05
C MET A 1 -19.27 13.07 -12.23
N LYS A 2 -17.94 13.03 -12.03
CA LYS A 2 -17.18 11.77 -12.18
C LYS A 2 -17.45 10.92 -10.94
N HIS A 3 -18.34 9.94 -11.07
CA HIS A 3 -18.47 8.87 -10.08
C HIS A 3 -17.18 8.05 -10.12
N THR A 4 -16.16 8.49 -9.38
CA THR A 4 -15.03 7.65 -9.03
C THR A 4 -15.56 6.61 -8.06
N ASP A 5 -16.06 5.52 -8.63
CA ASP A 5 -16.39 4.28 -7.98
C ASP A 5 -15.24 3.85 -7.08
N ARG A 6 -15.28 4.30 -5.82
CA ARG A 6 -14.31 4.03 -4.77
C ARG A 6 -14.55 2.61 -4.25
N LYS A 7 -14.57 1.63 -5.15
CA LYS A 7 -14.74 0.21 -4.84
C LYS A 7 -13.66 -0.18 -3.85
N LYS A 8 -14.08 -0.48 -2.63
CA LYS A 8 -13.23 -1.12 -1.63
C LYS A 8 -12.78 -2.44 -2.24
N ARG A 9 -11.48 -2.53 -2.54
CA ARG A 9 -10.85 -3.79 -2.95
C ARG A 9 -10.27 -4.43 -1.72
N VAL A 10 -10.30 -5.74 -1.64
CA VAL A 10 -9.66 -6.49 -0.55
C VAL A 10 -8.31 -6.96 -1.05
N CYS A 11 -7.27 -6.71 -0.28
CA CYS A 11 -5.93 -7.18 -0.61
C CYS A 11 -5.88 -8.71 -0.45
N PRO A 12 -5.47 -9.47 -1.48
CA PRO A 12 -5.33 -10.93 -1.36
C PRO A 12 -4.13 -11.35 -0.50
N ARG A 13 -3.20 -10.44 -0.17
CA ARG A 13 -2.05 -10.72 0.71
C ARG A 13 -2.36 -10.55 2.19
N CYS A 14 -2.96 -9.42 2.58
CA CYS A 14 -3.21 -9.10 3.99
C CYS A 14 -4.69 -9.13 4.39
N GLY A 15 -5.62 -9.30 3.45
CA GLY A 15 -7.06 -9.26 3.72
C GLY A 15 -7.64 -7.86 4.00
N GLN A 16 -6.81 -6.82 4.00
CA GLN A 16 -7.25 -5.46 4.31
C GLN A 16 -8.02 -4.83 3.13
N ALA A 17 -9.12 -4.14 3.43
CA ALA A 17 -9.84 -3.35 2.43
C ALA A 17 -9.10 -2.04 2.15
N TYR A 18 -8.75 -1.79 0.89
CA TYR A 18 -8.11 -0.56 0.43
C TYR A 18 -8.99 0.14 -0.63
N ARG A 19 -8.86 1.46 -0.69
CA ARG A 19 -9.64 2.32 -1.61
C ARG A 19 -8.78 3.05 -2.65
N GLY A 20 -7.45 2.88 -2.57
CA GLY A 20 -6.48 3.50 -3.47
C GLY A 20 -6.16 2.66 -4.71
N ARG A 21 -5.19 3.14 -5.50
CA ARG A 21 -4.65 2.40 -6.64
C ARG A 21 -3.96 1.12 -6.14
N PRO A 22 -4.29 -0.07 -6.66
CA PRO A 22 -3.57 -1.29 -6.30
C PRO A 22 -2.11 -1.21 -6.72
N ALA A 23 -1.23 -1.82 -5.93
CA ALA A 23 0.13 -2.13 -6.33
C ALA A 23 0.17 -3.49 -7.03
N VAL A 24 1.12 -3.69 -7.95
CA VAL A 24 1.36 -5.00 -8.55
C VAL A 24 2.40 -5.72 -7.70
N SER A 25 2.13 -6.98 -7.36
CA SER A 25 3.03 -7.82 -6.58
C SER A 25 4.37 -7.97 -7.30
N ARG A 26 5.49 -7.70 -6.63
CA ARG A 26 6.85 -7.92 -7.15
C ARG A 26 7.28 -9.38 -7.09
N GLU A 27 6.64 -10.20 -6.25
CA GLU A 27 6.90 -11.65 -6.17
C GLU A 27 6.43 -12.39 -7.44
N ASP A 28 5.27 -11.99 -7.99
CA ASP A 28 4.58 -12.69 -9.08
C ASP A 28 4.36 -11.82 -10.33
N GLY A 29 4.52 -10.50 -10.22
CA GLY A 29 4.42 -9.54 -11.34
C GLY A 29 3.01 -9.35 -11.90
N ARG A 30 1.99 -10.06 -11.40
CA ARG A 30 0.62 -10.03 -11.94
C ARG A 30 -0.45 -9.74 -10.89
N THR A 31 -0.25 -10.23 -9.67
CA THR A 31 -1.22 -10.09 -8.59
C THR A 31 -1.40 -8.63 -8.14
N SER A 32 -2.64 -8.15 -8.10
CA SER A 32 -2.97 -6.81 -7.58
C SER A 32 -3.16 -6.82 -6.06
N ILE A 33 -2.32 -6.09 -5.35
CA ILE A 33 -2.27 -6.01 -3.88
C ILE A 33 -2.49 -4.58 -3.38
N CYS A 34 -2.69 -4.40 -2.07
CA CYS A 34 -2.74 -3.06 -1.49
C CYS A 34 -1.38 -2.35 -1.62
N PRO A 35 -1.36 -1.00 -1.60
CA PRO A 35 -0.11 -0.22 -1.63
C PRO A 35 0.84 -0.63 -0.50
N ASP A 36 0.34 -0.93 0.69
CA ASP A 36 1.16 -1.33 1.85
C ASP A 36 1.95 -2.62 1.61
N CYS A 37 1.29 -3.65 1.09
CA CYS A 37 1.96 -4.91 0.75
C CYS A 37 2.93 -4.71 -0.41
N GLY A 38 2.61 -3.83 -1.36
CA GLY A 38 3.53 -3.50 -2.47
C GLY A 38 4.78 -2.79 -1.99
N THR A 39 4.65 -1.85 -1.04
CA THR A 39 5.79 -1.17 -0.41
C THR A 39 6.65 -2.18 0.34
N ARG A 40 6.04 -3.07 1.13
CA ARG A 40 6.78 -4.14 1.83
C ARG A 40 7.61 -5.01 0.88
N GLN A 41 7.02 -5.49 -0.21
CA GLN A 41 7.76 -6.28 -1.20
C GLN A 41 8.89 -5.49 -1.87
N ALA A 42 8.69 -4.19 -2.12
CA ALA A 42 9.73 -3.35 -2.70
C ALA A 42 10.91 -3.16 -1.72
N LEU A 43 10.61 -2.99 -0.43
CA LEU A 43 11.59 -2.87 0.64
C LEU A 43 12.31 -4.20 0.94
N GLU A 44 11.59 -5.31 0.92
CA GLU A 44 12.17 -6.65 1.06
C GLU A 44 13.15 -6.95 -0.09
N SER A 45 12.80 -6.56 -1.32
CA SER A 45 13.68 -6.76 -2.49
C SER A 45 15.01 -6.01 -2.41
N ILE A 46 15.11 -4.95 -1.60
CA ILE A 46 16.36 -4.21 -1.35
C ILE A 46 17.05 -4.64 -0.05
N GLY A 47 16.49 -5.64 0.67
CA GLY A 47 17.06 -6.18 1.90
C GLY A 47 16.73 -5.39 3.16
N VAL A 48 15.63 -4.63 3.18
CA VAL A 48 15.19 -3.90 4.39
C VAL A 48 14.39 -4.82 5.31
N ASP A 49 14.79 -4.87 6.58
CA ASP A 49 14.13 -5.68 7.61
C ASP A 49 12.69 -5.25 7.87
N GLU A 50 11.84 -6.20 8.27
CA GLU A 50 10.40 -5.99 8.52
C GLU A 50 10.12 -4.80 9.48
N LYS A 51 11.00 -4.58 10.45
CA LYS A 51 10.89 -3.49 11.42
C LYS A 51 11.08 -2.11 10.78
N GLU A 52 12.04 -1.99 9.87
CA GLU A 52 12.22 -0.76 9.09
C GLU A 52 11.10 -0.58 8.06
N GLN A 53 10.60 -1.68 7.48
CA GLN A 53 9.44 -1.63 6.61
C GLN A 53 8.24 -1.00 7.32
N ASP A 54 7.93 -1.47 8.53
CA ASP A 54 6.83 -0.93 9.34
C ASP A 54 7.01 0.56 9.64
N ALA A 55 8.24 0.97 10.01
CA ALA A 55 8.55 2.39 10.24
C ALA A 55 8.35 3.26 8.98
N ILE A 56 8.75 2.75 7.81
CA ILE A 56 8.56 3.42 6.52
C ILE A 56 7.07 3.51 6.16
N LEU A 57 6.32 2.42 6.33
CA LEU A 57 4.86 2.40 6.13
C LEU A 57 4.16 3.39 7.04
N ALA A 58 4.51 3.42 8.34
CA ALA A 58 3.97 4.36 9.30
C ALA A 58 4.28 5.82 8.93
N ALA A 59 5.49 6.10 8.41
CA ALA A 59 5.84 7.42 7.93
C ALA A 59 5.04 7.83 6.67
N ILE A 60 4.81 6.89 5.75
CA ILE A 60 3.98 7.12 4.55
C ILE A 60 2.52 7.40 4.96
N HIS A 61 1.96 6.63 5.88
CA HIS A 61 0.60 6.86 6.41
C HIS A 61 0.50 8.24 7.05
N ARG A 62 1.44 8.56 7.95
CA ARG A 62 1.51 9.88 8.59
C ARG A 62 1.52 11.03 7.59
N CYS A 63 2.23 10.88 6.47
CA CYS A 63 2.28 11.89 5.41
C CYS A 63 0.99 11.92 4.56
N ALA A 64 0.38 10.76 4.31
CA ALA A 64 -0.83 10.64 3.51
C ALA A 64 -2.10 11.18 4.22
N GLU A 65 -2.14 11.15 5.55
CA GLU A 65 -3.25 11.72 6.35
C GLU A 65 -3.02 13.16 6.82
N GLY A 66 -1.82 13.71 6.63
CA GLY A 66 -1.43 15.09 6.95
C GLY A 66 -1.90 16.15 5.95
N GLY A 67 -2.92 15.86 5.13
CA GLY A 67 -3.54 16.81 4.20
C GLY A 67 -4.66 17.66 4.82
N SER A 68 -4.65 17.88 6.15
CA SER A 68 -5.54 18.85 6.81
C SER A 68 -4.74 20.11 7.11
N GLU A 69 -4.61 20.94 6.08
CA GLU A 69 -4.86 22.39 6.12
C GLU A 69 -4.15 23.20 7.21
N GLY A 70 -3.15 23.99 6.78
CA GLY A 70 -2.90 25.31 7.35
C GLY A 70 -3.86 26.34 6.76
#